data_AF-A0A6L9KT13-F1
#
_entry.id   AF-A0A6L9KT13-F1
#
_cell.length_a   1.000
_cell.length_b   1.000
_cell.length_c   1.000
_cell.angle_alpha   90.00
_cell.angle_beta   90.00
_cell.angle_gamma   90.00
#
_symmetry.space_group_name_H-M   'P 1'
#
loop_
_entity.id
_entity.type
_entity.pdbx_description
1 polymer ?
#
loop_
_entity_poly.entity_id
_entity_poly.type
_entity_poly.pdbx_seq_one_letter_code
_entity_poly.pdbx_strand_id
1 'polypeptide(L)'
;MFERPHHQRIAQVLRALNAPLLRENHCLFGGGTAIALRYGEYRESVDIDFLVSSLASYRNLRQLLTNPGGIAGIVHAQAAPLEQVKEVRADQYGIRTMLRVAEQPIKFEIVLDRQGWLERCMQAMAMVEPKAVVWQRLRGLRRN
;
A
#
# COMPACT_ATOMS: atom_id res chain seq x y z
N MET A 1 19.80 1.99 7.29
CA MET A 1 19.14 0.69 7.55
C MET A 1 18.07 0.95 8.60
N PHE A 2 16.88 0.33 8.52
CA PHE A 2 15.85 0.52 9.55
C PHE A 2 16.29 -0.14 10.87
N GLU A 3 16.01 0.50 11.99
CA GLU A 3 16.37 0.06 13.33
C GLU A 3 15.38 -0.99 13.86
N ARG A 4 14.08 -0.84 13.56
CA ARG A 4 13.06 -1.75 14.07
C ARG A 4 13.06 -3.06 13.28
N PRO A 5 13.08 -4.23 13.97
CA PRO A 5 13.06 -5.53 13.28
C PRO A 5 11.88 -5.70 12.32
N HIS A 6 10.69 -5.19 12.69
CA HIS A 6 9.52 -5.31 11.82
C HIS A 6 9.61 -4.46 10.55
N HIS A 7 10.18 -3.26 10.66
CA HIS A 7 10.42 -2.41 9.49
C HIS A 7 11.51 -2.96 8.57
N GLN A 8 12.51 -3.67 9.12
CA GLN A 8 13.49 -4.41 8.30
C GLN A 8 12.81 -5.50 7.46
N ARG A 9 11.83 -6.23 8.04
CA ARG A 9 11.02 -7.23 7.31
C ARG A 9 10.15 -6.58 6.23
N ILE A 10 9.49 -5.46 6.54
CA ILE A 10 8.74 -4.69 5.54
C ILE A 10 9.67 -4.26 4.39
N ALA A 11 10.86 -3.76 4.70
CA ALA A 11 11.84 -3.39 3.69
C ALA A 11 12.30 -4.57 2.83
N GLN A 12 12.38 -5.77 3.40
CA GLN A 12 12.66 -6.99 2.63
C GLN A 12 11.53 -7.30 1.65
N VAL A 13 10.27 -7.20 2.07
CA VAL A 13 9.13 -7.35 1.15
C VAL A 13 9.21 -6.29 0.04
N LEU A 14 9.35 -5.01 0.39
CA LEU A 14 9.38 -3.92 -0.57
C LEU A 14 10.52 -4.05 -1.59
N ARG A 15 11.70 -4.57 -1.18
CA ARG A 15 12.82 -4.83 -2.09
C ARG A 15 12.54 -5.94 -3.09
N ALA A 16 11.70 -6.92 -2.76
CA ALA A 16 11.35 -8.03 -3.63
C ALA A 16 10.29 -7.66 -4.70
N LEU A 17 9.57 -6.57 -4.50
CA LEU A 17 8.51 -6.14 -5.42
C LEU A 17 9.08 -5.55 -6.72
N ASN A 18 8.40 -5.81 -7.84
CA ASN A 18 8.73 -5.28 -9.15
C ASN A 18 8.31 -3.81 -9.26
N ALA A 19 9.21 -2.91 -8.88
CA ALA A 19 8.95 -1.46 -8.88
C ALA A 19 8.56 -0.90 -10.28
N PRO A 20 9.20 -1.28 -11.41
CA PRO A 20 8.73 -0.90 -12.74
C PRO A 20 7.27 -1.27 -13.01
N LEU A 21 6.90 -2.53 -12.77
CA LEU A 21 5.53 -3.02 -12.98
C LEU A 21 4.50 -2.28 -12.11
N LEU A 22 4.83 -2.04 -10.83
CA LEU A 22 3.95 -1.29 -9.93
C LEU A 22 3.79 0.17 -10.38
N ARG A 23 4.87 0.80 -10.84
CA ARG A 23 4.86 2.18 -11.36
C ARG A 23 4.03 2.30 -12.65
N GLU A 24 4.17 1.35 -13.57
CA GLU A 24 3.35 1.28 -14.80
C GLU A 24 1.86 1.11 -14.49
N ASN A 25 1.54 0.43 -13.39
CA ASN A 25 0.17 0.28 -12.89
C ASN A 25 -0.27 1.39 -11.92
N HIS A 26 0.44 2.53 -11.88
CA HIS A 26 0.12 3.65 -10.98
C HIS A 26 -0.14 3.20 -9.51
N CYS A 27 0.59 2.18 -9.07
CA CYS A 27 0.47 1.55 -7.77
C CYS A 27 1.61 2.02 -6.87
N LEU A 28 1.30 2.87 -5.89
CA LEU A 28 2.28 3.55 -5.07
C LEU A 28 2.21 3.04 -3.64
N PHE A 29 3.39 2.78 -3.04
CA PHE A 29 3.48 2.48 -1.63
C PHE A 29 3.00 3.68 -0.81
N GLY A 30 2.10 3.43 0.14
CA GLY A 30 1.40 4.47 0.88
C GLY A 30 1.02 4.04 2.29
N GLY A 31 -0.03 4.66 2.79
CA GLY A 31 -0.54 4.39 4.14
C GLY A 31 0.40 4.84 5.25
N GLY A 32 0.10 4.36 6.46
CA GLY A 32 0.82 4.77 7.65
C GLY A 32 2.28 4.32 7.65
N THR A 33 2.57 3.18 7.03
CA THR A 33 3.92 2.61 6.99
C THR A 33 4.85 3.39 6.09
N ALA A 34 4.39 3.87 4.93
CA ALA A 34 5.22 4.75 4.09
C ALA A 34 5.65 6.02 4.83
N ILE A 35 4.74 6.62 5.62
CA ILE A 35 5.03 7.79 6.45
C ILE A 35 6.02 7.43 7.57
N ALA A 36 5.78 6.31 8.30
CA ALA A 36 6.66 5.84 9.36
C ALA A 36 8.11 5.61 8.87
N LEU A 37 8.28 4.91 7.74
CA LEU A 37 9.59 4.64 7.17
C LEU A 37 10.27 5.92 6.63
N ARG A 38 9.50 6.86 6.08
CA ARG A 38 10.04 8.13 5.55
C ARG A 38 10.56 9.07 6.65
N TYR A 39 9.92 9.07 7.82
CA TYR A 39 10.23 9.99 8.92
C TYR A 39 10.94 9.27 10.08
N GLY A 40 11.95 8.45 9.76
CA GLY A 40 12.87 7.90 10.76
C GLY A 40 12.21 6.98 11.79
N GLU A 41 11.19 6.22 11.40
CA GLU A 41 10.53 5.23 12.27
C GLU A 41 9.93 5.84 13.55
N TYR A 42 9.45 7.08 13.46
CA TYR A 42 8.86 7.87 14.56
C TYR A 42 7.76 7.12 15.35
N ARG A 43 7.14 6.14 14.72
CA ARG A 43 6.30 5.11 15.34
C ARG A 43 6.52 3.79 14.63
N GLU A 44 6.12 2.70 15.27
CA GLU A 44 5.99 1.42 14.60
C GLU A 44 4.74 1.40 13.71
N SER A 45 4.87 0.83 12.51
CA SER A 45 3.78 0.59 11.59
C SER A 45 3.97 -0.78 10.97
N VAL A 46 2.92 -1.60 10.98
CA VAL A 46 3.09 -3.06 10.82
C VAL A 46 2.60 -3.62 9.49
N ASP A 47 1.76 -2.85 8.79
CA ASP A 47 1.11 -3.26 7.54
C ASP A 47 1.86 -2.72 6.31
N ILE A 48 1.55 -3.25 5.13
CA ILE A 48 2.00 -2.73 3.84
C ILE A 48 0.76 -2.34 3.03
N ASP A 49 0.62 -1.03 2.78
CA ASP A 49 -0.48 -0.49 1.99
C ASP A 49 0.05 0.11 0.68
N PHE A 50 -0.63 -0.20 -0.41
CA PHE A 50 -0.44 0.42 -1.71
C PHE A 50 -1.73 1.09 -2.17
N LEU A 51 -1.58 2.21 -2.89
CA LEU A 51 -2.69 2.96 -3.48
C LEU A 51 -2.57 2.93 -5.01
N VAL A 52 -3.68 2.63 -5.68
CA VAL A 52 -3.79 2.64 -7.14
C VAL A 52 -4.77 3.70 -7.57
N SER A 53 -4.36 4.64 -8.42
CA SER A 53 -5.19 5.78 -8.82
C SER A 53 -6.03 5.56 -10.09
N SER A 54 -5.98 4.37 -10.69
CA SER A 54 -6.68 4.04 -11.94
C SER A 54 -7.44 2.72 -11.83
N LEU A 55 -8.71 2.73 -12.26
CA LEU A 55 -9.53 1.51 -12.31
C LEU A 55 -8.95 0.48 -13.30
N ALA A 56 -8.36 0.93 -14.41
CA ALA A 56 -7.73 0.04 -15.38
C ALA A 56 -6.54 -0.69 -14.76
N SER A 57 -5.68 0.04 -14.07
CA SER A 57 -4.52 -0.54 -13.39
C SER A 57 -4.92 -1.44 -12.23
N TYR A 58 -5.97 -1.08 -11.48
CA TYR A 58 -6.52 -1.95 -10.44
C TYR A 58 -7.01 -3.29 -11.01
N ARG A 59 -7.72 -3.26 -12.14
CA ARG A 59 -8.17 -4.49 -12.82
C ARG A 59 -6.99 -5.35 -13.27
N ASN A 60 -5.94 -4.74 -13.82
CA ASN A 60 -4.73 -5.44 -14.24
C ASN A 60 -4.04 -6.11 -13.04
N LEU A 61 -3.79 -5.37 -11.97
CA LEU A 61 -3.20 -5.90 -10.74
C LEU A 61 -4.06 -7.00 -10.11
N ARG A 62 -5.39 -6.84 -10.11
CA ARG A 62 -6.32 -7.87 -9.65
C ARG A 62 -6.13 -9.15 -10.46
N GLN A 63 -6.15 -9.06 -11.78
CA GLN A 63 -5.94 -10.22 -12.65
C GLN A 63 -4.59 -10.90 -12.37
N LEU A 64 -3.50 -10.13 -12.28
CA LEU A 64 -2.17 -10.66 -11.99
C LEU A 64 -2.11 -11.40 -10.64
N LEU A 65 -2.69 -10.82 -9.60
CA LEU A 65 -2.60 -11.32 -8.23
C LEU A 65 -3.62 -12.41 -7.89
N THR A 66 -4.70 -12.55 -8.66
CA THR A 66 -5.68 -13.63 -8.47
C THR A 66 -5.38 -14.88 -9.31
N ASN A 67 -4.34 -14.85 -10.15
CA ASN A 67 -3.82 -16.05 -10.81
C ASN A 67 -3.21 -17.02 -9.78
N PRO A 68 -3.02 -18.32 -10.10
CA PRO A 68 -2.46 -19.30 -9.17
C PRO A 68 -1.11 -18.92 -8.52
N GLY A 69 -0.34 -18.03 -9.17
CA GLY A 69 0.92 -17.51 -8.62
C GLY A 69 0.77 -16.47 -7.50
N GLY A 70 -0.41 -15.90 -7.28
CA GLY A 70 -0.67 -14.96 -6.18
C GLY A 70 0.27 -13.75 -6.18
N ILE A 71 0.86 -13.46 -5.01
CA ILE A 71 1.83 -12.36 -4.82
C ILE A 71 3.03 -12.44 -5.77
N ALA A 72 3.40 -13.63 -6.25
CA ALA A 72 4.54 -13.79 -7.16
C ALA A 72 4.34 -13.01 -8.47
N GLY A 73 3.10 -12.72 -8.86
CA GLY A 73 2.79 -11.92 -10.06
C GLY A 73 3.32 -10.47 -10.02
N ILE A 74 3.72 -9.96 -8.84
CA ILE A 74 4.31 -8.62 -8.69
C ILE A 74 5.72 -8.65 -8.08
N VAL A 75 6.33 -9.83 -7.95
CA VAL A 75 7.71 -10.01 -7.47
C VAL A 75 8.66 -9.97 -8.67
N HIS A 76 9.81 -9.29 -8.55
CA HIS A 76 10.78 -9.25 -9.65
C HIS A 76 11.60 -10.55 -9.73
N ALA A 77 12.07 -10.91 -10.93
CA ALA A 77 12.67 -12.21 -11.19
C ALA A 77 13.95 -12.53 -10.39
N GLN A 78 14.64 -11.49 -9.90
CA GLN A 78 15.87 -11.62 -9.10
C GLN A 78 15.62 -11.66 -7.59
N ALA A 79 14.36 -11.54 -7.15
CA ALA A 79 14.01 -11.63 -5.74
C ALA A 79 13.87 -13.10 -5.31
N ALA A 80 14.21 -13.38 -4.05
CA ALA A 80 13.73 -14.58 -3.40
C ALA A 80 12.19 -14.56 -3.35
N PRO A 81 11.52 -15.71 -3.54
CA PRO A 81 10.06 -15.78 -3.43
C PRO A 81 9.55 -15.28 -2.09
N LEU A 82 8.44 -14.55 -2.10
CA LEU A 82 7.74 -14.15 -0.90
C LEU A 82 6.80 -15.28 -0.46
N GLU A 83 6.82 -15.62 0.84
CA GLU A 83 5.91 -16.62 1.39
C GLU A 83 4.52 -15.99 1.59
N GLN A 84 3.57 -16.40 0.76
CA GLN A 84 2.16 -16.02 0.90
C GLN A 84 1.44 -17.01 1.81
N VAL A 85 0.97 -16.56 2.97
CA VAL A 85 0.32 -17.43 3.99
C VAL A 85 -1.20 -17.36 4.00
N LYS A 86 -1.78 -16.42 3.26
CA LYS A 86 -3.23 -16.37 2.99
C LYS A 86 -3.46 -16.18 1.50
N GLU A 87 -4.47 -16.86 0.96
CA GLU A 87 -4.88 -16.62 -0.42
C GLU A 87 -5.18 -15.15 -0.69
N VAL A 88 -4.91 -14.70 -1.91
CA VAL A 88 -5.24 -13.35 -2.35
C VAL A 88 -6.76 -13.23 -2.44
N ARG A 89 -7.32 -12.27 -1.71
CA ARG A 89 -8.73 -11.87 -1.81
C ARG A 89 -8.83 -10.53 -2.50
N ALA A 90 -9.67 -10.43 -3.52
CA ALA A 90 -9.88 -9.18 -4.24
C ALA A 90 -11.36 -8.85 -4.39
N ASP A 91 -11.75 -7.63 -4.00
CA ASP A 91 -13.09 -7.10 -4.16
C ASP A 91 -13.11 -5.91 -5.15
N GLN A 92 -14.14 -5.07 -5.10
CA GLN A 92 -14.25 -3.89 -5.97
C GLN A 92 -13.22 -2.79 -5.64
N TYR A 93 -12.64 -2.81 -4.44
CA TYR A 93 -11.89 -1.70 -3.85
C TYR A 93 -10.51 -2.08 -3.33
N GLY A 94 -10.24 -3.35 -3.05
CA GLY A 94 -8.92 -3.78 -2.63
C GLY A 94 -8.58 -5.22 -2.93
N ILE A 95 -7.28 -5.45 -3.03
CA ILE A 95 -6.62 -6.76 -3.14
C ILE A 95 -5.83 -6.96 -1.85
N ARG A 96 -6.03 -8.07 -1.15
CA ARG A 96 -5.51 -8.30 0.21
C ARG A 96 -4.96 -9.70 0.35
N THR A 97 -3.83 -9.80 1.03
CA THR A 97 -3.21 -11.08 1.40
C THR A 97 -2.39 -10.91 2.70
N MET A 98 -1.75 -11.98 3.14
CA MET A 98 -0.82 -12.00 4.25
C MET A 98 0.47 -12.64 3.78
N LEU A 99 1.59 -11.98 4.04
CA LEU A 99 2.93 -12.48 3.74
C LEU A 99 3.63 -12.89 5.04
N ARG A 100 4.56 -13.84 4.99
CA ARG A 100 5.42 -14.19 6.12
C ARG A 100 6.87 -13.84 5.80
N VAL A 101 7.53 -13.19 6.74
CA VAL A 101 8.98 -12.90 6.68
C VAL A 101 9.58 -13.16 8.05
N ALA A 102 10.57 -14.06 8.12
CA ALA A 102 11.20 -14.46 9.38
C ALA A 102 10.17 -14.81 10.47
N GLU A 103 9.25 -15.73 10.13
CA GLU A 103 8.11 -16.18 10.96
C GLU A 103 7.05 -15.14 11.34
N GLN A 104 7.23 -13.87 10.99
CA GLN A 104 6.25 -12.83 11.31
C GLN A 104 5.30 -12.57 10.14
N PRO A 105 3.97 -12.64 10.35
CA PRO A 105 2.99 -12.23 9.35
C PRO A 105 2.98 -10.71 9.15
N ILE A 106 2.81 -10.29 7.89
CA ILE A 106 2.68 -8.89 7.45
C ILE A 106 1.46 -8.80 6.54
N LYS A 107 0.49 -7.96 6.91
CA LYS A 107 -0.67 -7.67 6.06
C LYS A 107 -0.19 -6.89 4.84
N PHE A 108 -0.65 -7.31 3.67
CA PHE A 108 -0.40 -6.62 2.41
C PHE A 108 -1.73 -6.25 1.75
N GLU A 109 -1.91 -4.98 1.39
CA GLU A 109 -3.07 -4.52 0.64
C GLU A 109 -2.72 -3.56 -0.49
N ILE A 110 -3.47 -3.67 -1.57
CA ILE A 110 -3.55 -2.68 -2.64
C ILE A 110 -4.98 -2.16 -2.66
N VAL A 111 -5.16 -0.85 -2.51
CA VAL A 111 -6.46 -0.19 -2.46
C VAL A 111 -6.62 0.72 -3.68
N LEU A 112 -7.78 0.64 -4.34
CA LEU A 112 -8.18 1.57 -5.38
C LEU A 112 -8.52 2.92 -4.72
N ASP A 113 -7.72 3.94 -5.02
CA ASP A 113 -8.02 5.32 -4.63
C ASP A 113 -9.35 5.76 -5.25
N ARG A 114 -10.18 6.41 -4.44
CA ARG A 114 -11.52 6.82 -4.85
C ARG A 114 -11.69 8.31 -4.71
N GLN A 115 -12.04 8.92 -5.84
CA GLN A 115 -12.57 10.27 -5.87
C GLN A 115 -13.78 10.37 -4.93
N GLY A 116 -13.78 11.38 -4.06
CA GLY A 116 -14.83 11.60 -3.05
C GLY A 116 -14.61 10.88 -1.72
N TRP A 117 -13.52 10.13 -1.53
CA TRP A 117 -13.27 9.44 -0.25
C TRP A 117 -13.00 10.42 0.90
N LEU A 118 -12.26 11.51 0.63
CA LEU A 118 -12.05 12.56 1.62
C LEU A 118 -13.39 13.14 2.09
N GLU A 119 -14.32 13.42 1.19
CA GLU A 119 -15.64 13.95 1.53
C GLU A 119 -16.45 12.97 2.38
N ARG A 120 -16.40 11.67 2.07
CA ARG A 120 -17.02 10.65 2.92
C ARG A 120 -16.39 10.59 4.30
N CYS A 121 -15.06 10.67 4.39
CA CYS A 121 -14.36 10.71 5.67
C CYS A 121 -14.73 11.97 6.46
N MET A 122 -14.76 13.13 5.81
CA MET A 122 -15.19 14.40 6.42
C MET A 122 -16.61 14.29 6.95
N GLN A 123 -17.54 13.71 6.18
CA GLN A 123 -18.92 13.48 6.62
C GLN A 123 -19.02 12.49 7.78
N ALA A 124 -18.31 11.37 7.72
CA ALA A 124 -18.31 10.34 8.78
C ALA A 124 -17.71 10.84 10.10
N MET A 125 -16.73 11.75 10.03
CA MET A 125 -16.12 12.40 11.19
C MET A 125 -16.83 13.69 11.60
N ALA A 126 -17.99 14.00 11.00
CA ALA A 126 -18.76 15.23 11.24
C ALA A 126 -17.91 16.53 11.12
N MET A 127 -16.94 16.54 10.20
CA MET A 127 -16.19 17.74 9.87
C MET A 127 -17.10 18.72 9.15
N VAL A 128 -17.17 19.95 9.66
CA VAL A 128 -18.04 21.01 9.15
C VAL A 128 -17.34 21.91 8.13
N GLU A 129 -16.01 21.84 8.05
CA GLU A 129 -15.22 22.64 7.12
C GLU A 129 -15.43 22.20 5.66
N PRO A 130 -15.51 23.13 4.70
CA PRO A 130 -15.53 22.77 3.28
C PRO A 130 -14.25 22.05 2.84
N LYS A 131 -14.38 21.04 1.97
CA LYS A 131 -13.26 20.29 1.36
C LYS A 131 -12.17 21.22 0.81
N ALA A 132 -12.56 22.33 0.20
CA ALA A 132 -11.63 23.32 -0.36
C ALA A 132 -10.72 23.94 0.71
N VAL A 133 -11.25 24.23 1.90
CA VAL A 133 -10.49 24.78 3.03
C VAL A 133 -9.52 23.75 3.58
N VAL A 134 -9.96 22.48 3.71
CA VAL A 134 -9.08 21.37 4.09
C VAL A 134 -7.92 21.22 3.10
N TRP A 135 -8.21 21.23 1.80
CA TRP A 135 -7.15 21.18 0.77
C TRP A 135 -6.24 22.41 0.75
N GLN A 136 -6.75 23.59 1.08
CA GLN A 136 -5.92 24.78 1.21
C GLN A 136 -4.93 24.62 2.36
N ARG A 137 -5.38 24.16 3.54
CA ARG A 137 -4.52 23.89 4.70
C ARG A 137 -3.50 22.78 4.41
N LEU A 138 -3.94 21.67 3.81
CA LEU A 138 -3.05 20.56 3.42
C LEU A 138 -2.00 21.00 2.41
N ARG A 139 -2.35 21.85 1.43
CA ARG A 139 -1.37 22.43 0.50
C ARG A 139 -0.38 23.35 1.21
N GLY A 140 -0.82 24.08 2.24
CA GLY A 140 0.07 24.87 3.10
C GLY A 140 1.03 24.05 3.96
N LEU A 141 0.76 22.75 4.17
CA LEU A 141 1.66 21.82 4.86
C LEU A 141 2.74 21.21 3.94
N ARG A 142 2.63 21.36 2.62
CA ARG A 142 3.70 20.97 1.70
C ARG A 142 4.87 21.94 1.89
N ARG A 143 5.90 21.52 2.63
CA ARG A 143 7.22 22.15 2.58
C ARG A 143 7.91 21.80 1.25
N ASN A 144 8.61 22.79 0.71
CA ASN A 144 9.50 22.70 -0.45
C ASN A 144 10.49 21.55 -0.33
#